data_AF-A0A7K0NH98-F1
#
_entry.id   AF-A0A7K0NH98-F1
#
_cell.length_a   1.000
_cell.length_b   1.000
_cell.length_c   1.000
_cell.angle_alpha   90.00
_cell.angle_beta   90.00
_cell.angle_gamma   90.00
#
_symmetry.space_group_name_H-M   'P 1'
#
loop_
_entity.id
_entity.type
_entity.pdbx_description
1 polymer ?
#
loop_
_entity_poly.entity_id
_entity_poly.type
_entity_poly.pdbx_seq_one_letter_code
_entity_poly.pdbx_strand_id
1 'polypeptide(L)'
;MSTQVQQTKQYYWYALPGVAAFGTLVGGSFLYNIYLSFNSWQGIGKPEWIGLENYQNLIHDRVFWVSFLHAFEFIFAMSIAPSAIGLLIGALIYDLIARHFGNAISTFL
;
A
#
# COMPACT_ATOMS: atom_id res chain seq x y z
N MET A 1 -32.26 -19.15 8.22
CA MET A 1 -31.92 -17.95 7.41
C MET A 1 -31.85 -16.65 8.22
N SER A 2 -32.60 -16.48 9.32
CA SER A 2 -32.57 -15.27 10.15
C SER A 2 -31.30 -15.11 11.03
N THR A 3 -30.61 -16.19 11.35
CA THR A 3 -29.42 -16.18 12.24
C THR A 3 -28.16 -15.61 11.58
N GLN A 4 -27.99 -15.77 10.26
CA GLN A 4 -26.78 -15.26 9.57
C GLN A 4 -26.80 -13.73 9.44
N VAL A 5 -27.95 -13.13 9.13
CA VAL A 5 -28.11 -11.66 9.01
C VAL A 5 -27.87 -10.95 10.35
N GLN A 6 -28.24 -11.59 11.47
CA GLN A 6 -28.08 -11.02 12.80
C GLN A 6 -26.61 -11.04 13.26
N GLN A 7 -25.84 -12.08 12.89
CA GLN A 7 -24.39 -12.13 13.09
C GLN A 7 -23.64 -11.08 12.25
N THR A 8 -24.05 -10.84 11.00
CA THR A 8 -23.45 -9.79 10.15
C THR A 8 -23.67 -8.40 10.73
N LYS A 9 -24.87 -8.11 11.24
CA LYS A 9 -25.19 -6.81 11.86
C LYS A 9 -24.36 -6.56 13.12
N GLN A 10 -24.12 -7.59 13.93
CA GLN A 10 -23.32 -7.50 15.15
C GLN A 10 -21.82 -7.31 14.84
N TYR A 11 -21.32 -7.96 13.77
CA TYR A 11 -19.96 -7.75 13.26
C TYR A 11 -19.68 -6.30 12.84
N TYR A 12 -20.62 -5.64 12.15
CA TYR A 12 -20.44 -4.24 11.76
C TYR A 12 -20.32 -3.29 12.95
N TRP A 13 -21.04 -3.54 14.06
CA TRP A 13 -20.92 -2.74 15.28
C TRP A 13 -19.56 -2.89 15.97
N TYR A 14 -18.96 -4.08 15.94
CA TYR A 14 -17.61 -4.29 16.46
C TYR A 14 -16.53 -3.68 15.56
N ALA A 15 -16.74 -3.65 14.24
CA ALA A 15 -15.84 -2.99 13.30
C ALA A 15 -15.94 -1.45 13.34
N LEU A 16 -17.10 -0.92 13.72
CA LEU A 16 -17.42 0.51 13.71
C LEU A 16 -16.42 1.40 14.44
N PRO A 17 -15.98 1.11 15.69
CA PRO A 17 -14.97 1.93 16.36
C PRO A 17 -13.61 1.88 15.67
N GLY A 18 -13.21 0.74 15.10
CA GLY A 18 -11.96 0.61 14.35
C GLY A 18 -11.97 1.41 13.05
N VAL A 19 -13.08 1.32 12.29
CA VAL A 19 -13.27 2.09 11.05
C VAL A 19 -13.38 3.58 11.34
N ALA A 20 -14.08 3.98 12.42
CA ALA A 20 -14.21 5.37 12.82
C ALA A 20 -12.84 5.96 13.24
N ALA A 21 -12.05 5.22 14.01
CA ALA A 21 -10.69 5.63 14.39
C ALA A 21 -9.80 5.76 13.15
N PHE A 22 -9.82 4.77 12.25
CA PHE A 22 -9.07 4.81 11.00
C PHE A 22 -9.49 6.01 10.13
N GLY A 23 -10.79 6.19 9.91
CA GLY A 23 -11.33 7.29 9.11
C GLY A 23 -11.00 8.66 9.69
N THR A 24 -11.03 8.82 11.01
CA THR A 24 -10.74 10.10 11.65
C THR A 24 -9.24 10.39 11.64
N LEU A 25 -8.40 9.41 12.02
CA LEU A 25 -6.96 9.64 12.15
C LEU A 25 -6.26 9.64 10.79
N VAL A 26 -6.47 8.59 10.00
CA VAL A 26 -5.84 8.42 8.68
C VAL A 26 -6.59 9.24 7.63
N GLY A 27 -7.91 9.07 7.55
CA GLY A 27 -8.72 9.83 6.60
C GLY A 27 -8.71 11.33 6.88
N GLY A 28 -8.81 11.74 8.14
CA GLY A 28 -8.69 13.14 8.54
C GLY A 28 -7.32 13.73 8.20
N SER A 29 -6.21 13.05 8.53
CA SER A 29 -4.87 13.49 8.14
C SER A 29 -4.70 13.58 6.62
N PHE A 30 -5.26 12.63 5.88
CA PHE A 30 -5.20 12.62 4.41
C PHE A 30 -5.96 13.82 3.82
N LEU A 31 -7.16 14.08 4.29
CA LEU A 31 -7.95 15.26 3.86
C LEU A 31 -7.25 16.56 4.23
N TYR A 32 -6.63 16.64 5.41
CA TYR A 32 -5.85 17.80 5.81
C TYR A 32 -4.60 17.99 4.95
N ASN A 33 -3.91 16.91 4.55
CA ASN A 33 -2.81 16.99 3.59
C ASN A 33 -3.27 17.49 2.21
N ILE A 34 -4.45 17.04 1.75
CA ILE A 34 -5.06 17.58 0.52
C ILE A 34 -5.36 19.07 0.69
N TYR A 35 -5.93 19.49 1.81
CA TYR A 35 -6.14 20.92 2.07
C TYR A 35 -4.80 21.68 2.01
N LEU A 36 -3.77 21.18 2.68
CA LEU A 36 -2.44 21.79 2.69
C LEU A 36 -1.77 21.85 1.32
N SER A 37 -2.04 20.93 0.39
CA SER A 37 -1.44 20.98 -0.94
C SER A 37 -1.90 22.19 -1.76
N PHE A 38 -3.07 22.77 -1.45
CA PHE A 38 -3.55 24.04 -2.02
C PHE A 38 -3.08 25.28 -1.24
N ASN A 39 -2.34 25.09 -0.15
CA ASN A 39 -1.80 26.18 0.67
C ASN A 39 -0.28 26.29 0.50
N SER A 40 0.23 27.51 0.58
CA SER A 40 1.65 27.78 0.78
C SER A 40 1.92 27.66 2.27
N TRP A 41 2.66 26.63 2.67
CA TRP A 41 3.02 26.42 4.07
C TRP A 41 4.37 25.72 4.19
N GLN A 42 5.33 26.38 4.84
CA GLN A 42 6.68 25.85 5.07
C GLN A 42 6.80 25.13 6.43
N GLY A 43 5.68 24.78 7.06
CA GLY A 43 5.63 24.17 8.39
C GLY A 43 5.73 25.15 9.56
N ILE A 44 6.00 26.43 9.30
CA ILE A 44 6.06 27.51 10.29
C ILE A 44 5.06 28.60 9.89
N GLY A 45 4.30 29.09 10.86
CA GLY A 45 3.29 30.14 10.61
C GLY A 45 1.94 29.59 10.14
N LYS A 46 1.07 30.48 9.67
CA LYS A 46 -0.28 30.14 9.21
C LYS A 46 -0.23 29.74 7.72
N PRO A 47 -0.93 28.67 7.30
CA PRO A 47 -1.01 28.30 5.90
C PRO A 47 -1.76 29.39 5.10
N GLU A 48 -1.21 29.78 3.95
CA GLU A 48 -1.84 30.75 3.04
C GLU A 48 -2.47 30.03 1.85
N TRP A 49 -3.75 30.29 1.58
CA TRP A 49 -4.44 29.65 0.46
C TRP A 49 -4.00 30.25 -0.88
N ILE A 50 -3.29 29.46 -1.69
CA ILE A 50 -2.77 29.86 -3.01
C ILE A 50 -3.43 29.07 -4.15
N GLY A 51 -4.40 28.21 -3.83
CA GLY A 51 -5.12 27.41 -4.82
C GLY A 51 -4.21 26.41 -5.53
N LEU A 52 -4.16 26.46 -6.87
CA LEU A 52 -3.46 25.47 -7.69
C LEU A 52 -2.03 25.87 -8.07
N GLU A 53 -1.51 26.99 -7.56
CA GLU A 53 -0.20 27.50 -7.93
C GLU A 53 0.94 26.50 -7.64
N ASN A 54 0.88 25.79 -6.51
CA ASN A 54 1.83 24.72 -6.17
C ASN A 54 1.91 23.66 -7.27
N TYR A 55 0.76 23.24 -7.82
CA TYR A 55 0.70 22.22 -8.86
C TYR A 55 1.26 22.73 -10.20
N GLN A 56 0.98 23.99 -10.55
CA GLN A 56 1.52 24.59 -11.77
C GLN A 56 3.05 24.68 -11.72
N ASN A 57 3.60 25.10 -10.57
CA ASN A 57 5.03 25.16 -10.34
C ASN A 57 5.68 23.76 -10.42
N LEU A 58 5.04 22.76 -9.80
CA LEU A 58 5.54 21.38 -9.77
C LEU A 58 5.59 20.73 -11.16
N ILE A 59 4.59 21.00 -12.01
CA ILE A 59 4.54 20.46 -13.37
C ILE A 59 5.68 20.99 -14.26
N HIS A 60 6.15 22.21 -14.01
CA HIS A 60 7.28 22.80 -14.76
C HIS A 60 8.65 22.51 -14.14
N ASP A 61 8.69 21.89 -12.96
CA ASP A 61 9.93 21.58 -12.27
C ASP A 61 10.58 20.30 -12.82
N ARG A 62 11.70 20.47 -13.53
CA ARG A 62 12.48 19.34 -14.07
C ARG A 62 13.04 18.44 -12.95
N VAL A 63 13.46 19.01 -11.82
CA VAL A 63 14.05 18.23 -10.72
C VAL A 63 12.99 17.32 -10.09
N PHE A 64 11.77 17.81 -9.96
CA PHE A 64 10.62 17.01 -9.54
C PHE A 64 10.42 15.81 -10.47
N TRP A 65 10.35 16.02 -11.79
CA TRP A 65 10.12 14.93 -12.75
C TRP A 65 11.23 13.88 -12.77
N VAL A 66 12.49 14.31 -12.67
CA VAL A 66 13.63 13.37 -12.58
C VAL A 66 13.52 12.52 -11.32
N SER A 67 13.28 13.15 -10.16
CA SER A 67 13.13 12.42 -8.89
C SER A 67 11.91 11.50 -8.91
N PHE A 68 10.81 11.93 -9.53
CA PHE A 68 9.60 11.13 -9.70
C PHE A 68 9.86 9.88 -10.53
N LEU A 69 10.55 9.99 -11.66
CA LEU A 69 10.92 8.84 -12.50
C LEU A 69 11.83 7.86 -11.77
N HIS A 70 12.83 8.35 -11.04
CA HIS A 70 13.68 7.49 -10.21
C HIS A 70 12.89 6.73 -9.14
N ALA A 71 11.85 7.34 -8.55
CA ALA A 71 10.97 6.64 -7.63
C ALA A 71 10.22 5.48 -8.31
N PHE A 72 9.74 5.67 -9.54
CA PHE A 72 9.13 4.57 -10.32
C PHE A 72 10.12 3.46 -10.64
N GLU A 73 11.32 3.82 -11.13
CA GLU A 73 12.39 2.86 -11.41
C GLU A 73 12.70 2.01 -10.17
N PHE A 74 12.79 2.64 -9.01
CA PHE A 74 13.04 1.95 -7.75
C PHE A 74 11.89 1.03 -7.34
N ILE A 75 10.63 1.46 -7.48
CA ILE A 75 9.45 0.61 -7.21
C ILE A 75 9.49 -0.64 -8.08
N PHE A 76 9.75 -0.50 -9.39
CA PHE A 76 9.82 -1.65 -10.28
C PHE A 76 11.00 -2.56 -9.94
N ALA A 77 12.19 -2.01 -9.73
CA ALA A 77 13.37 -2.78 -9.37
C ALA A 77 13.16 -3.57 -8.07
N MET A 78 12.64 -2.91 -7.03
CA MET A 78 12.44 -3.49 -5.70
C MET A 78 11.18 -4.36 -5.59
N SER A 79 10.24 -4.28 -6.54
CA SER A 79 9.13 -5.23 -6.63
C SER A 79 9.54 -6.46 -7.43
N ILE A 80 10.13 -6.28 -8.61
CA ILE A 80 10.43 -7.37 -9.53
C ILE A 80 11.59 -8.23 -9.03
N ALA A 81 12.69 -7.62 -8.57
CA ALA A 81 13.87 -8.39 -8.20
C ALA A 81 13.61 -9.34 -7.01
N PRO A 82 13.01 -8.89 -5.88
CA PRO A 82 12.70 -9.79 -4.78
C PRO A 82 11.63 -10.83 -5.14
N SER A 83 10.61 -10.46 -5.93
CA SER A 83 9.62 -11.43 -6.41
C SER A 83 10.24 -12.51 -7.29
N ALA A 84 11.09 -12.14 -8.24
CA ALA A 84 11.79 -13.09 -9.10
C ALA A 84 12.70 -14.02 -8.28
N ILE A 85 13.48 -13.47 -7.35
CA ILE A 85 14.34 -14.25 -6.46
C ILE A 85 13.48 -15.21 -5.60
N GLY A 86 12.39 -14.73 -5.00
CA GLY A 86 11.50 -15.55 -4.19
C GLY A 86 10.87 -16.69 -4.98
N LEU A 87 10.46 -16.43 -6.22
CA LEU A 87 9.92 -17.45 -7.12
C LEU A 87 10.98 -18.48 -7.54
N LEU A 88 12.18 -18.01 -7.89
CA LEU A 88 13.29 -18.90 -8.25
C LEU A 88 13.65 -19.83 -7.09
N ILE A 89 13.80 -19.28 -5.88
CA ILE A 89 14.07 -20.07 -4.67
C ILE A 89 12.94 -21.06 -4.41
N GLY A 90 11.68 -20.61 -4.49
CA GLY A 90 10.51 -21.48 -4.30
C GLY A 90 10.46 -22.62 -5.30
N ALA A 91 10.73 -22.36 -6.58
CA ALA A 91 10.75 -23.36 -7.63
C ALA A 91 11.89 -24.37 -7.45
N LEU A 92 13.09 -23.91 -7.07
CA LEU A 92 14.23 -24.78 -6.79
C LEU A 92 13.97 -25.69 -5.59
N ILE A 93 13.42 -25.14 -4.51
CA ILE A 93 13.04 -25.93 -3.32
C ILE A 93 11.99 -26.98 -3.72
N TYR A 94 10.98 -26.61 -4.49
CA TYR A 94 9.96 -27.54 -4.97
C TYR A 94 10.58 -28.68 -5.79
N ASP A 95 11.43 -28.39 -6.78
CA ASP A 95 12.03 -29.44 -7.62
C ASP A 95 13.00 -30.33 -6.82
N LEU A 96 13.79 -29.76 -5.90
CA LEU A 96 14.73 -30.52 -5.08
C LEU A 96 14.03 -31.42 -4.05
N ILE A 97 13.02 -30.91 -3.35
CA ILE A 97 12.30 -31.65 -2.32
C ILE A 97 11.33 -32.66 -2.94
N ALA A 98 10.60 -32.30 -4.00
CA ALA A 98 9.67 -33.21 -4.66
C ALA A 98 10.38 -34.43 -5.26
N ARG A 99 11.60 -34.26 -5.80
CA ARG A 99 12.43 -35.37 -6.31
C ARG A 99 12.89 -36.32 -5.20
N HIS A 100 13.15 -35.82 -3.99
CA HIS A 100 13.69 -36.63 -2.89
C HIS A 100 12.60 -37.28 -2.01
N PHE A 101 11.45 -36.63 -1.84
CA PHE A 101 10.35 -37.10 -0.99
C PHE A 101 9.15 -37.68 -1.76
N GLY A 102 9.07 -37.52 -3.09
CA GLY A 102 7.92 -37.91 -3.90
C GLY A 102 7.62 -39.41 -4.01
N ASN A 103 8.60 -40.29 -3.78
CA ASN A 103 8.42 -41.75 -3.89
C ASN A 103 8.48 -42.49 -2.53
N ALA A 104 8.88 -41.82 -1.45
CA ALA A 104 9.08 -42.49 -0.16
C ALA A 104 7.77 -42.72 0.61
N ILE A 105 6.75 -41.89 0.40
CA ILE A 105 5.49 -41.93 1.19
C ILE A 105 4.34 -42.64 0.44
N SER A 106 4.39 -42.75 -0.89
CA SER A 106 3.37 -43.49 -1.65
C SER A 106 3.52 -45.01 -1.62
N THR A 107 4.63 -45.53 -1.07
CA THR A 107 4.87 -46.98 -0.95
C THR A 107 4.36 -47.56 0.39
N PHE A 108 3.90 -46.72 1.32
CA PHE A 108 3.40 -47.13 2.64
C PHE A 108 1.89 -46.90 2.87
N LEU A 109 1.14 -46.52 1.83
CA LEU A 109 -0.33 -46.54 1.78
C LEU A 109 -0.78 -47.53 0.71
#